data_AF-A0A6B3F318-F1
#
_entry.id   AF-A0A6B3F318-F1
#
_cell.length_a   1.000
_cell.length_b   1.000
_cell.length_c   1.000
_cell.angle_alpha   90.00
_cell.angle_beta   90.00
_cell.angle_gamma   90.00
#
_symmetry.space_group_name_H-M   'P 1'
#
loop_
_entity.id
_entity.type
_entity.pdbx_description
1 polymer ?
#
loop_
_entity_poly.entity_id
_entity_poly.type
_entity_poly.pdbx_seq_one_letter_code
_entity_poly.pdbx_strand_id
1 'polypeptide(L)' 'AEGPGAERPPIRFTMMGDSLAAGQGVRRARQTPAALLASGLAAVAERPVELRNIALPGARSDDLDRQVS' A
#
# COMPACT_ATOMS: atom_id res chain seq x y z
N ALA A 1 14.10 -27.81 -9.48
CA ALA A 1 12.78 -28.38 -9.14
C ALA A 1 12.41 -27.82 -7.78
N GLU A 2 11.47 -26.87 -7.72
CA GLU A 2 10.97 -26.36 -6.44
C GLU A 2 9.91 -27.33 -5.92
N GLY A 3 10.06 -27.77 -4.66
CA GLY A 3 9.18 -28.76 -4.03
C GLY A 3 7.78 -28.22 -3.70
N PRO A 4 6.87 -29.10 -3.23
CA PRO A 4 5.53 -28.68 -2.84
C PRO A 4 5.64 -27.84 -1.56
N GLY A 5 5.54 -26.51 -1.71
CA GLY A 5 5.62 -25.58 -0.57
C GLY A 5 6.32 -24.24 -0.82
N ALA A 6 6.67 -23.86 -2.06
CA ALA A 6 7.11 -22.49 -2.32
C ALA A 6 5.92 -21.53 -2.12
N GLU A 7 5.74 -21.05 -0.89
CA GLU A 7 4.77 -20.00 -0.57
C GLU A 7 5.00 -18.84 -1.54
N ARG A 8 3.94 -18.42 -2.25
CA ARG A 8 4.04 -17.31 -3.19
C ARG A 8 4.48 -16.08 -2.39
N PRO A 9 5.52 -15.34 -2.83
CA PRO A 9 5.99 -14.17 -2.09
C PRO A 9 4.84 -13.16 -1.89
N PRO A 10 4.86 -12.37 -0.82
CA PRO A 10 3.83 -11.37 -0.55
C PRO A 10 3.73 -10.37 -1.71
N ILE A 11 2.53 -9.84 -1.93
CA ILE A 11 2.34 -8.74 -2.87
C ILE A 11 2.81 -7.46 -2.19
N ARG A 12 3.79 -6.80 -2.79
CA ARG A 12 4.24 -5.48 -2.34
C ARG A 12 3.34 -4.42 -2.94
N PHE A 13 2.67 -3.65 -2.09
CA PHE A 13 1.77 -2.59 -2.51
C PHE A 13 2.26 -1.26 -1.92
N THR A 14 2.56 -0.30 -2.80
CA THR A 14 3.02 1.03 -2.40
C THR A 14 1.92 2.06 -2.65
N MET A 15 1.53 2.78 -1.60
CA MET A 15 0.64 3.94 -1.69
C MET A 15 1.46 5.22 -1.74
N MET A 16 1.14 6.06 -2.73
CA MET A 16 1.76 7.37 -2.97
C MET A 16 0.67 8.43 -3.13
N GLY A 17 1.04 9.69 -2.96
CA GLY A 17 0.14 10.82 -3.17
C GLY A 17 0.22 11.86 -2.07
N ASP A 18 -0.91 12.50 -1.80
CA ASP A 18 -1.03 13.65 -0.92
C ASP A 18 -1.50 13.28 0.50
N SER A 19 -2.16 14.21 1.18
CA SER A 19 -2.74 14.02 2.51
C SER A 19 -3.83 12.94 2.54
N LEU A 20 -4.62 12.76 1.48
CA LEU A 20 -5.64 11.71 1.41
C LEU A 20 -4.99 10.33 1.35
N ALA A 21 -3.95 10.19 0.51
CA ALA A 21 -3.16 8.98 0.43
C ALA A 21 -2.44 8.68 1.76
N ALA A 22 -1.96 9.73 2.45
CA ALA A 22 -1.37 9.62 3.79
C ALA A 22 -2.40 9.25 4.88
N GLY A 23 -3.70 9.35 4.60
CA GLY A 23 -4.77 8.99 5.53
C GLY A 23 -5.20 10.12 6.46
N GLN A 24 -5.03 11.38 6.07
CA GLN A 24 -5.55 12.50 6.86
C GLN A 24 -7.06 12.40 7.05
N GLY A 25 -7.50 12.67 8.28
CA GLY A 25 -8.91 12.64 8.67
C GLY A 25 -9.45 11.26 9.08
N VAL A 26 -8.71 10.16 8.89
CA VAL A 26 -9.14 8.84 9.36
C VAL A 26 -8.86 8.65 10.84
N ARG A 27 -9.75 7.93 11.54
CA ARG A 27 -9.64 7.73 13.01
C ARG A 27 -8.68 6.61 13.39
N ARG A 28 -8.44 5.64 12.50
CA ARG A 28 -7.63 4.44 12.76
C ARG A 28 -6.83 4.07 11.51
N ALA A 29 -5.59 3.63 11.68
CA ALA A 29 -4.70 3.29 10.56
C ALA A 29 -5.30 2.28 9.56
N ARG A 30 -6.06 1.30 10.05
CA ARG A 30 -6.74 0.30 9.19
C ARG A 30 -7.87 0.85 8.31
N GLN A 31 -8.30 2.09 8.56
CA GLN A 31 -9.35 2.77 7.81
C GLN A 31 -8.76 3.75 6.78
N THR A 32 -7.43 3.82 6.66
CA THR A 32 -6.78 4.55 5.57
C THR A 32 -7.17 3.93 4.23
N PRO A 33 -7.25 4.71 3.14
CA PRO A 33 -7.47 4.18 1.80
C PRO A 33 -6.47 3.07 1.44
N ALA A 34 -5.20 3.27 1.79
CA ALA A 34 -4.13 2.30 1.59
C ALA A 34 -4.41 0.95 2.29
N ALA A 35 -4.84 0.98 3.55
CA ALA A 35 -5.15 -0.23 4.31
C ALA A 35 -6.39 -0.95 3.76
N LEU A 36 -7.42 -0.22 3.33
CA LEU A 36 -8.61 -0.81 2.72
C LEU A 36 -8.28 -1.50 1.39
N LEU A 37 -7.50 -0.85 0.54
CA LEU A 37 -7.03 -1.41 -0.73
C LEU A 37 -6.13 -2.63 -0.51
N ALA A 38 -5.18 -2.56 0.41
CA ALA A 38 -4.31 -3.69 0.76
C ALA A 38 -5.10 -4.89 1.27
N SER A 39 -6.13 -4.64 2.09
CA SER A 39 -7.00 -5.70 2.64
C SER A 39 -7.83 -6.36 1.54
N GLY A 40 -8.43 -5.56 0.64
CA GLY A 40 -9.16 -6.07 -0.51
C GLY A 40 -8.28 -6.86 -1.47
N LEU A 41 -7.06 -6.37 -1.73
CA LEU A 41 -6.08 -7.04 -2.57
C LEU A 41 -5.65 -8.39 -1.97
N ALA A 42 -5.40 -8.44 -0.67
CA ALA A 42 -5.05 -9.67 0.03
C ALA A 42 -6.18 -10.71 -0.06
N ALA A 43 -7.43 -10.25 0.10
CA ALA A 43 -8.61 -11.11 0.02
C ALA A 43 -8.81 -11.70 -1.38
N VAL A 44 -8.65 -10.89 -2.44
CA VAL A 44 -8.85 -11.34 -3.83
C VAL A 44 -7.68 -12.19 -4.31
N ALA A 45 -6.45 -11.86 -3.91
CA ALA A 45 -5.26 -12.56 -4.36
C ALA A 45 -4.94 -13.83 -3.54
N GLU A 46 -5.66 -14.05 -2.43
CA GLU A 46 -5.38 -15.09 -1.43
C GLU A 46 -3.90 -15.13 -1.02
N ARG A 47 -3.30 -13.94 -0.88
CA ARG A 47 -1.87 -13.74 -0.64
C ARG A 47 -1.64 -12.60 0.36
N PRO A 48 -0.62 -12.69 1.23
CA PRO A 48 -0.25 -11.57 2.09
C PRO A 48 0.11 -10.34 1.26
N VAL A 49 -0.24 -9.16 1.77
CA VAL A 49 0.11 -7.86 1.17
C VAL A 49 1.00 -7.08 2.12
N GLU A 50 2.22 -6.77 1.66
CA GLU A 50 3.13 -5.83 2.31
C GLU A 50 2.80 -4.42 1.83
N LEU A 51 2.05 -3.68 2.65
CA LEU A 51 1.70 -2.28 2.38
C LEU A 51 2.81 -1.34 2.85
N ARG A 52 3.28 -0.46 1.95
CA ARG A 52 4.13 0.68 2.28
C ARG A 52 3.47 1.97 1.83
N ASN A 53 3.26 2.91 2.75
CA ASN A 53 2.71 4.22 2.42
C ASN A 53 3.82 5.27 2.50
N ILE A 54 4.09 5.94 1.39
CA ILE A 54 5.12 6.98 1.23
C ILE A 54 4.50 8.32 0.81
N ALA A 55 3.17 8.45 0.94
CA ALA A 55 2.46 9.68 0.62
C ALA A 55 2.96 10.87 1.46
N LEU A 56 3.06 12.03 0.82
CA LEU A 56 3.53 13.28 1.40
C LEU A 56 2.37 14.29 1.43
N PRO A 57 1.92 14.77 2.61
CA PRO A 57 0.88 15.77 2.69
C PRO A 57 1.21 17.03 1.87
N GLY A 58 0.25 17.49 1.06
CA GLY A 58 0.42 18.66 0.19
C GLY A 58 1.14 18.39 -1.14
N ALA A 59 1.58 17.15 -1.40
CA ALA A 59 2.17 16.77 -2.67
C ALA A 59 1.17 16.91 -3.82
N ARG A 60 1.66 17.41 -4.95
CA ARG A 60 0.97 17.35 -6.24
C ARG A 60 1.55 16.22 -7.10
N SER A 61 0.94 15.96 -8.24
CA SER A 61 1.37 14.87 -9.13
C SER A 61 2.83 15.01 -9.60
N ASP A 62 3.33 16.24 -9.72
CA ASP A 62 4.72 16.56 -10.06
C ASP A 62 5.70 16.38 -8.89
N ASP A 63 5.22 16.19 -7.65
CA ASP A 63 6.05 15.87 -6.48
C ASP A 63 6.26 14.35 -6.29
N LEU A 64 5.65 13.49 -7.11
CA LEU A 64 5.72 12.02 -6.94
C LEU A 64 7.15 11.47 -6.98
N ASP A 65 8.03 12.07 -7.76
CA ASP A 65 9.44 11.67 -7.84
C ASP A 65 10.16 11.76 -6.49
N ARG A 66 9.71 12.66 -5.60
CA ARG A 66 10.26 12.80 -4.23
C ARG A 66 9.87 11.66 -3.30
N GLN A 67 8.87 10.86 -3.66
CA GLN A 67 8.41 9.73 -2.84
C GLN A 67 9.17 8.44 -3.16
N VAL A 68 9.75 8.33 -4.35
CA VAL A 68 10.37 7.10 -4.89
C VAL A 68 11.91 7.10 -4.87
N SER A 69 12.53 8.11 -4.25
CA SER A 69 13.98 8.25 -4.10
C SER A 69 14.60 7.24 -3.14
#